data_AF-A0A952P339-F1
#
_entry.id   AF-A0A952P339-F1
#
_cell.length_a   1.000
_cell.length_b   1.000
_cell.length_c   1.000
_cell.angle_alpha   90.00
_cell.angle_beta   90.00
_cell.angle_gamma   90.00
#
_symmetry.space_group_name_H-M   'P 1'
#
loop_
_entity.id
_entity.type
_entity.pdbx_description
1 polymer ?
#
loop_
_entity_poly.entity_id
_entity_poly.type
_entity_poly.pdbx_seq_one_letter_code
_entity_poly.pdbx_strand_id
1 'polypeptide(L)'
;MEDDSRNSIVKSLKNEWSLFWDSLAGEEDGVENEDKNEDPFESGRLSVLSLDDVKKLTRELSQGRKTLNQRLENLNKEIELNSAKLESLRLVGSSDEDTLSKINELTDQGQKLAHDLAELDSRLRFAREEEDRIRRELTPA
;
A
#
# COMPACT_ATOMS: atom_id res chain seq x y z
N MET A 1 15.99 15.62 10.20
CA MET A 1 15.45 16.07 8.90
C MET A 1 15.16 14.89 7.96
N GLU A 2 14.88 13.66 8.46
CA GLU A 2 14.61 12.47 7.62
C GLU A 2 13.15 11.98 7.65
N ASP A 3 12.32 12.47 8.59
CA ASP A 3 10.91 12.08 8.69
C ASP A 3 10.03 12.67 7.57
N ASP A 4 10.42 13.81 7.00
CA ASP A 4 9.68 14.43 5.91
C ASP A 4 9.66 13.56 4.65
N SER A 5 10.75 12.83 4.35
CA SER A 5 10.83 11.95 3.18
C SER A 5 9.92 10.72 3.29
N ARG A 6 9.71 10.18 4.49
CA ARG A 6 8.83 9.01 4.71
C ARG A 6 7.36 9.38 4.54
N ASN A 7 6.97 10.52 5.09
CA ASN A 7 5.64 11.08 4.87
C ASN A 7 5.46 11.55 3.42
N SER A 8 6.50 12.07 2.77
CA SER A 8 6.39 12.53 1.38
C SER A 8 6.18 11.39 0.39
N ILE A 9 6.71 10.19 0.64
CA ILE A 9 6.57 9.05 -0.29
C ILE A 9 5.21 8.36 -0.13
N VAL A 10 4.70 8.21 1.09
CA VAL A 10 3.33 7.70 1.31
C VAL A 10 2.31 8.72 0.79
N LYS A 11 2.57 10.02 0.99
CA LYS A 11 1.76 11.08 0.37
C LYS A 11 1.94 11.14 -1.14
N SER A 12 3.13 10.86 -1.70
CA SER A 12 3.35 10.86 -3.15
C SER A 12 2.64 9.69 -3.79
N LEU A 13 2.72 8.48 -3.21
CA LEU A 13 1.92 7.34 -3.64
C LEU A 13 0.44 7.67 -3.53
N LYS A 14 -0.05 8.12 -2.37
CA LYS A 14 -1.47 8.47 -2.20
C LYS A 14 -1.92 9.55 -3.18
N ASN A 15 -1.09 10.55 -3.47
CA ASN A 15 -1.37 11.57 -4.48
C ASN A 15 -1.33 11.01 -5.90
N GLU A 16 -0.36 10.17 -6.25
CA GLU A 16 -0.26 9.51 -7.56
C GLU A 16 -1.45 8.57 -7.78
N TRP A 17 -1.90 7.89 -6.73
CA TRP A 17 -3.12 7.07 -6.70
C TRP A 17 -4.39 7.93 -6.84
N SER A 18 -4.49 9.03 -6.10
CA SER A 18 -5.61 9.98 -6.22
C SER A 18 -5.68 10.60 -7.61
N LEU A 19 -4.54 11.03 -8.16
CA LEU A 19 -4.44 11.61 -9.49
C LEU A 19 -4.71 10.58 -10.59
N PHE A 20 -4.33 9.32 -10.37
CA PHE A 20 -4.69 8.22 -11.25
C PHE A 20 -6.21 8.03 -11.29
N TRP A 21 -6.88 8.01 -10.14
CA TRP A 21 -8.33 7.93 -10.07
C TRP A 21 -9.02 9.16 -10.67
N ASP A 22 -8.50 10.36 -10.40
CA ASP A 22 -8.99 11.61 -10.99
C ASP A 22 -8.81 11.62 -12.52
N SER A 23 -7.74 11.02 -13.04
CA SER A 23 -7.49 10.87 -14.47
C SER A 23 -8.34 9.78 -15.11
N LEU A 24 -8.72 8.74 -14.37
CA LEU A 24 -9.57 7.65 -14.86
C LEU A 24 -11.05 8.05 -14.85
N ALA A 25 -11.43 9.00 -13.99
CA ALA A 25 -12.71 9.69 -13.98
C ALA A 25 -12.85 10.79 -15.05
N GLY A 26 -11.89 10.91 -15.97
CA GLY A 26 -11.76 12.05 -16.87
C GLY A 26 -12.98 12.32 -17.76
N GLU A 27 -13.34 13.60 -17.84
CA GLU A 27 -13.86 14.27 -19.05
C GLU A 27 -15.14 13.76 -19.75
N GLU A 28 -15.94 12.90 -19.13
CA GLU A 28 -17.33 12.66 -19.57
C GLU A 28 -18.36 13.23 -18.57
N ASP A 29 -18.93 14.36 -19.00
CA ASP A 29 -20.24 14.91 -18.63
C ASP A 29 -20.51 15.27 -17.15
N GLY A 30 -20.20 16.54 -16.83
CA GLY A 30 -21.25 17.45 -16.36
C GLY A 30 -21.96 17.15 -15.04
N VAL A 31 -21.32 16.54 -14.05
CA VAL A 31 -21.86 16.49 -12.68
C VAL A 31 -20.95 17.30 -11.76
N GLU A 32 -21.36 18.55 -11.55
CA GLU A 32 -20.87 19.41 -10.49
C GLU A 32 -21.08 18.73 -9.13
N ASN A 33 -20.01 18.69 -8.32
CA ASN A 33 -20.01 18.47 -6.87
C ASN A 33 -20.63 17.17 -6.35
N GLU A 34 -19.79 16.19 -5.99
CA GLU A 34 -19.99 15.40 -4.75
C GLU A 34 -18.70 14.62 -4.39
N ASP A 35 -18.16 14.99 -3.22
CA ASP A 35 -17.19 14.28 -2.35
C ASP A 35 -15.87 13.73 -2.93
N LYS A 36 -14.83 14.57 -2.83
CA LYS A 36 -13.41 14.31 -3.15
C LYS A 36 -12.69 13.34 -2.18
N ASN A 37 -13.38 12.44 -1.49
CA ASN A 37 -12.73 11.63 -0.45
C ASN A 37 -13.30 10.23 -0.26
N GLU A 38 -14.22 9.78 -1.11
CA GLU A 38 -14.77 8.43 -0.98
C GLU A 38 -13.86 7.42 -1.69
N ASP A 39 -13.41 6.43 -0.93
CA ASP A 39 -12.64 5.32 -1.46
C ASP A 39 -13.45 4.63 -2.58
N PRO A 40 -12.93 4.52 -3.83
CA PRO A 40 -13.60 3.83 -4.93
C PRO A 40 -14.02 2.40 -4.59
N PHE A 41 -13.31 1.75 -3.65
CA PHE A 41 -13.63 0.42 -3.12
C PHE A 41 -14.84 0.41 -2.18
N GLU A 42 -15.17 1.53 -1.55
CA GLU A 42 -16.30 1.66 -0.64
C GLU A 42 -17.53 2.29 -1.33
N SER A 43 -17.32 3.16 -2.32
CA SER A 43 -18.37 3.90 -3.03
C SER A 43 -19.07 3.09 -4.14
N GLY A 44 -18.67 1.84 -4.38
CA GLY A 44 -19.25 1.00 -5.44
C GLY A 44 -18.91 1.45 -6.87
N ARG A 45 -18.10 2.50 -7.04
CA ARG A 45 -17.70 3.05 -8.36
C ARG A 45 -16.87 2.08 -9.20
N LEU A 46 -16.31 1.04 -8.58
CA LEU A 46 -15.65 -0.06 -9.28
C LEU A 46 -16.58 -0.80 -10.26
N SER A 47 -17.90 -0.81 -10.04
CA SER A 47 -18.85 -1.44 -10.96
C SER A 47 -19.05 -0.68 -12.27
N VAL A 48 -18.55 0.55 -12.37
CA VAL A 48 -18.64 1.42 -13.56
C VAL A 48 -17.37 1.32 -14.42
N LEU A 49 -16.33 0.65 -13.92
CA LEU A 49 -15.04 0.52 -14.63
C LEU A 49 -15.12 -0.50 -15.77
N SER A 50 -14.40 -0.21 -16.86
CA SER A 50 -14.24 -1.18 -17.94
C SER A 50 -13.36 -2.35 -17.50
N LEU A 51 -13.48 -3.50 -18.18
CA LEU A 51 -12.65 -4.68 -17.89
C LEU A 51 -11.14 -4.38 -17.98
N ASP A 52 -10.74 -3.49 -18.88
CA ASP A 52 -9.33 -3.14 -19.05
C ASP A 52 -8.82 -2.23 -17.92
N ASP A 53 -9.68 -1.38 -17.37
CA ASP A 53 -9.37 -0.56 -16.19
C ASP A 53 -9.22 -1.42 -14.94
N VAL A 54 -10.12 -2.38 -14.72
CA VAL A 54 -10.03 -3.33 -13.59
C VAL A 54 -8.78 -4.20 -13.69
N LYS A 55 -8.39 -4.62 -14.90
CA LYS A 55 -7.12 -5.34 -15.14
C LYS A 55 -5.90 -4.47 -14.84
N LYS A 56 -5.92 -3.21 -15.26
CA LYS A 56 -4.84 -2.25 -14.98
C LYS A 56 -4.69 -2.03 -13.48
N LEU A 57 -5.80 -1.80 -12.79
CA LEU A 57 -5.87 -1.68 -11.33
C LEU A 57 -5.30 -2.93 -10.64
N THR A 58 -5.71 -4.12 -11.06
CA THR A 58 -5.23 -5.39 -10.49
C THR A 58 -3.72 -5.57 -10.68
N ARG A 59 -3.15 -5.14 -11.81
CA ARG A 59 -1.69 -5.15 -12.05
C ARG A 59 -0.97 -4.19 -11.12
N GLU A 60 -1.48 -2.98 -10.96
CA GLU A 60 -0.88 -1.95 -10.10
C GLU A 60 -0.95 -2.35 -8.63
N LEU A 61 -2.09 -2.87 -8.15
CA LEU A 61 -2.20 -3.44 -6.80
C LEU A 61 -1.22 -4.60 -6.60
N SER A 62 -1.10 -5.50 -7.57
CA SER A 62 -0.14 -6.62 -7.51
C SER A 62 1.31 -6.13 -7.44
N GLN A 63 1.64 -5.04 -8.14
CA GLN A 63 2.95 -4.41 -8.05
C GLN A 63 3.17 -3.75 -6.68
N GLY A 64 2.18 -3.03 -6.16
CA GLY A 64 2.21 -2.45 -4.82
C GLY A 64 2.44 -3.50 -3.73
N ARG A 65 1.76 -4.66 -3.84
CA ARG A 65 1.97 -5.83 -2.96
C ARG A 65 3.43 -6.29 -2.95
N LYS A 66 4.04 -6.43 -4.13
CA LYS A 66 5.45 -6.83 -4.26
C LYS A 66 6.38 -5.81 -3.60
N THR A 67 6.13 -4.52 -3.82
CA THR A 67 6.91 -3.45 -3.21
C THR A 67 6.81 -3.45 -1.69
N LEU A 68 5.61 -3.63 -1.11
CA LEU A 68 5.43 -3.74 0.33
C LEU A 68 6.12 -4.97 0.91
N ASN A 69 6.01 -6.13 0.25
CA ASN A 69 6.72 -7.34 0.67
C ASN A 69 8.25 -7.17 0.66
N GLN A 70 8.80 -6.55 -0.38
CA GLN A 70 10.25 -6.28 -0.44
C GLN A 70 10.70 -5.36 0.70
N ARG A 71 9.87 -4.37 1.06
CA ARG A 71 10.15 -3.46 2.17
C ARG A 71 10.09 -4.18 3.52
N LEU A 72 9.09 -5.03 3.74
CA LEU A 72 9.01 -5.86 4.95
C LEU A 72 10.23 -6.78 5.08
N GLU A 73 10.69 -7.37 3.99
CA GLU A 73 11.89 -8.21 4.00
C GLU A 73 13.15 -7.39 4.37
N ASN A 74 13.31 -6.20 3.79
CA ASN A 74 14.43 -5.32 4.10
C ASN A 74 14.41 -4.86 5.56
N LEU A 75 13.23 -4.51 6.07
CA LEU A 75 13.03 -4.11 7.45
C LEU A 75 13.35 -5.26 8.41
N ASN A 76 12.92 -6.48 8.09
CA ASN A 76 13.25 -7.66 8.90
C ASN A 76 14.76 -7.89 8.97
N LYS A 77 15.47 -7.75 7.84
CA LYS A 77 16.94 -7.81 7.83
C LYS A 77 17.57 -6.71 8.70
N GLU A 78 17.03 -5.50 8.67
CA GLU A 78 17.53 -4.40 9.51
C GLU A 78 17.30 -4.68 11.01
N ILE A 79 16.16 -5.26 11.38
CA ILE A 79 15.88 -5.70 12.76
C ILE A 79 16.87 -6.78 13.19
N GLU A 80 17.11 -7.79 12.36
CA GLU A 80 18.07 -8.87 12.66
C GLU A 80 19.48 -8.32 12.89
N LEU A 81 19.95 -7.40 12.04
CA LEU A 81 21.25 -6.74 12.19
C LEU A 81 21.34 -5.93 13.48
N ASN A 82 20.31 -5.14 13.80
CA ASN A 82 20.29 -4.35 15.04
C ASN A 82 20.17 -5.25 16.28
N SER A 83 19.47 -6.38 16.18
CA SER A 83 19.35 -7.34 17.29
C SER A 83 20.70 -8.01 17.57
N ALA A 84 21.44 -8.41 16.54
CA ALA A 84 22.80 -8.92 16.69
C ALA A 84 23.75 -7.87 17.27
N LYS A 85 23.62 -6.60 16.85
CA LYS A 85 24.38 -5.48 17.40
C LYS A 85 24.04 -5.26 18.89
N LEU A 86 22.77 -5.32 19.25
CA LEU A 86 22.30 -5.17 20.63
C LEU A 86 22.91 -6.24 21.54
N GLU A 87 22.91 -7.50 21.09
CA GLU A 87 23.53 -8.61 21.82
C GLU A 87 25.03 -8.38 22.02
N SER A 88 25.74 -7.96 20.98
CA SER A 88 27.17 -7.63 21.07
C SER A 88 27.46 -6.49 22.05
N LEU A 89 26.67 -5.40 22.03
CA LEU A 89 26.83 -4.27 22.95
C LEU A 89 26.62 -4.69 24.40
N ARG A 90 25.61 -5.54 24.65
CA ARG A 90 25.34 -6.10 25.99
C ARG A 90 26.47 -6.98 26.49
N LEU A 91 27.07 -7.80 25.63
CA LEU A 91 28.20 -8.67 25.99
C LEU A 91 29.45 -7.87 26.38
N VAL A 92 29.68 -6.74 25.71
CA VAL A 92 30.84 -5.85 25.97
C VAL A 92 30.55 -4.85 27.11
N GLY A 93 29.31 -4.79 27.60
CA GLY A 93 28.89 -3.85 28.65
C GLY A 93 28.80 -2.39 28.17
N SER A 94 28.62 -2.19 26.87
CA SER A 94 28.43 -0.87 26.25
C SER A 94 26.96 -0.43 26.32
N SER A 95 26.70 0.87 26.14
CA SER A 95 25.32 1.38 26.05
C SER A 95 24.58 0.72 24.87
N ASP A 96 23.38 0.22 25.14
CA ASP A 96 22.52 -0.50 24.20
C ASP A 96 21.20 0.23 23.92
N GLU A 97 20.93 1.35 24.62
CA GLU A 97 19.68 2.13 24.59
C GLU A 97 19.32 2.60 23.18
N ASP A 98 20.27 3.18 22.44
CA ASP A 98 20.05 3.67 21.08
C ASP A 98 19.66 2.54 20.11
N THR A 99 20.31 1.37 20.27
CA THR A 99 20.05 0.22 19.39
C THR A 99 18.69 -0.40 19.73
N LEU A 100 18.32 -0.42 21.01
CA LEU A 100 16.99 -0.86 21.46
C LEU A 100 15.89 0.06 20.91
N SER A 101 16.09 1.39 21.00
CA SER A 101 15.15 2.38 20.44
C SER A 101 14.97 2.17 18.94
N LYS A 102 16.07 1.96 18.22
CA LYS A 102 16.04 1.71 16.78
C LYS A 102 15.25 0.44 16.43
N ILE A 103 15.41 -0.64 17.19
CA ILE A 103 14.64 -1.89 16.99
C ILE A 103 13.15 -1.64 17.18
N ASN A 104 12.76 -0.88 18.21
CA ASN A 104 11.35 -0.54 18.45
C ASN A 104 10.78 0.28 17.29
N GLU A 105 11.49 1.30 16.82
CA GLU A 105 11.06 2.11 15.66
C GLU A 105 10.88 1.28 14.38
N LEU A 106 11.80 0.35 14.13
CA LEU A 106 11.71 -0.56 12.98
C LEU A 106 10.51 -1.50 13.15
N THR A 107 10.29 -2.02 14.35
CA THR A 107 9.14 -2.90 14.65
C THR A 107 7.81 -2.19 14.41
N ASP A 108 7.68 -0.93 14.86
CA ASP A 108 6.49 -0.11 14.63
C ASP A 108 6.26 0.16 13.13
N GLN A 109 7.33 0.41 12.38
CA GLN A 109 7.25 0.54 10.92
C GLN A 109 6.82 -0.77 10.26
N GLY A 110 7.31 -1.92 10.76
CA GLY A 110 6.91 -3.24 10.30
C GLY A 110 5.41 -3.49 10.51
N GLN A 111 4.87 -3.10 11.66
CA GLN A 111 3.43 -3.20 11.94
C GLN A 111 2.59 -2.35 10.98
N LYS A 112 3.01 -1.12 10.71
CA LYS A 112 2.33 -0.24 9.74
C LYS A 112 2.33 -0.84 8.33
N LEU A 113 3.48 -1.30 7.85
CA LEU A 113 3.59 -1.93 6.54
C LEU A 113 2.76 -3.23 6.44
N ALA A 114 2.67 -3.99 7.52
CA ALA A 114 1.84 -5.18 7.57
C ALA A 114 0.34 -4.85 7.49
N HIS A 115 -0.09 -3.74 8.13
CA HIS A 115 -1.45 -3.23 8.01
C HIS A 115 -1.76 -2.78 6.57
N ASP A 116 -0.88 -1.97 5.97
CA ASP A 116 -1.02 -1.50 4.59
C ASP A 116 -1.08 -2.68 3.60
N LEU A 117 -0.28 -3.73 3.84
CA LEU A 117 -0.30 -4.94 3.02
C LEU A 117 -1.63 -5.68 3.13
N ALA A 118 -2.21 -5.78 4.33
CA ALA A 118 -3.50 -6.41 4.54
C ALA A 118 -4.63 -5.64 3.85
N GLU A 119 -4.60 -4.31 3.91
CA GLU A 119 -5.55 -3.46 3.19
C GLU A 119 -5.42 -3.65 1.67
N LEU A 120 -4.19 -3.66 1.16
CA LEU A 120 -3.92 -3.89 -0.25
C LEU A 120 -4.38 -5.28 -0.71
N ASP A 121 -4.17 -6.33 0.09
CA ASP A 121 -4.64 -7.68 -0.21
C ASP A 121 -6.18 -7.75 -0.26
N SER A 122 -6.87 -7.02 0.62
CA SER A 122 -8.33 -6.88 0.58
C SER A 122 -8.80 -6.22 -0.72
N ARG A 123 -8.18 -5.09 -1.10
CA ARG A 123 -8.48 -4.38 -2.35
C ARG A 123 -8.20 -5.22 -3.59
N LEU A 124 -7.10 -5.98 -3.60
CA LEU A 124 -6.72 -6.85 -4.70
C LEU A 124 -7.70 -8.01 -4.86
N ARG A 125 -8.22 -8.55 -3.75
CA ARG A 125 -9.30 -9.53 -3.79
C ARG A 125 -10.56 -8.94 -4.42
N PHE A 126 -10.98 -7.76 -3.98
CA PHE A 126 -12.16 -7.10 -4.53
C PHE A 126 -12.02 -6.83 -6.03
N ALA A 127 -10.88 -6.29 -6.48
CA ALA A 127 -10.63 -6.02 -7.90
C ALA A 127 -10.72 -7.30 -8.76
N ARG A 128 -10.25 -8.45 -8.25
CA ARG A 128 -10.36 -9.73 -8.95
C ARG A 128 -11.79 -10.26 -9.00
N GLU A 129 -12.54 -10.13 -7.92
CA GLU A 129 -13.95 -10.52 -7.87
C GLU A 129 -14.77 -9.70 -8.89
N GLU A 130 -14.49 -8.40 -9.01
CA GLU A 130 -15.08 -7.52 -10.01
C GLU A 130 -14.65 -7.88 -11.44
N GLU A 131 -13.37 -8.18 -11.66
CA GLU A 131 -12.87 -8.64 -12.96
C GLU A 131 -13.60 -9.91 -13.43
N ASP A 132 -13.77 -10.87 -12.53
CA ASP A 132 -14.49 -12.11 -12.81
C ASP A 132 -15.98 -11.87 -13.07
N ARG A 133 -16.61 -10.93 -12.36
CA ARG A 133 -18.02 -10.55 -12.58
C ARG A 133 -18.21 -9.97 -13.98
N ILE A 134 -17.42 -8.95 -14.33
CA ILE A 134 -17.48 -8.28 -15.64
C ILE A 134 -17.23 -9.28 -16.78
N ARG A 135 -16.27 -10.21 -16.63
CA ARG A 135 -16.01 -11.26 -17.63
C ARG A 135 -17.21 -12.18 -17.86
N ARG A 136 -17.94 -12.56 -16.80
CA ARG A 136 -19.14 -13.41 -16.93
C ARG A 136 -20.28 -12.68 -17.65
N GLU A 137 -20.42 -11.38 -17.41
CA GLU A 137 -21.43 -10.55 -18.07
C GLU A 137 -21.13 -10.33 -19.56
N LEU A 138 -19.85 -10.16 -19.92
CA LEU A 138 -19.40 -9.98 -21.32
C LEU A 138 -19.42 -11.27 -22.16
N THR A 139 -19.39 -12.44 -21.52
CA THR A 139 -19.50 -13.74 -22.20
C THR A 139 -20.69 -14.52 -21.64
N PRO A 140 -21.94 -14.15 -22.01
CA PRO A 140 -23.08 -14.99 -21.68
C PRO A 140 -22.95 -16.30 -22.46
N ALA A 141 -23.10 -17.42 -21.75
CA ALA A 141 -23.11 -18.76 -22.34
C ALA A 141 -24.21 -18.94 -23.40
#